data_AF-A0A0F9TR72-F1
#
_entry.id   AF-A0A0F9TR72-F1
#
_cell.length_a   1.000
_cell.length_b   1.000
_cell.length_c   1.000
_cell.angle_alpha   90.00
_cell.angle_beta   90.00
_cell.angle_gamma   90.00
#
_symmetry.space_group_name_H-M   'P 1'
#
loop_
_entity.id
_entity.type
_entity.pdbx_description
1 polymer ?
#
loop_
_entity_poly.entity_id
_entity_poly.type
_entity_poly.pdbx_seq_one_letter_code
_entity_poly.pdbx_strand_id
1 'polypeptide(L)'
;MREYSKDYTIDELMTVLMAREVKNTDVMIVGVATPMVWAAFTLAKVTHAPDAIYHYIMGNTFVFEPRQVSLLYLEMNTARAYRFQNSGECTLESLPSDKLTTIEFFRPAQIDQYGNTNNICIGDWNNPKIRLPGAAGIFDFSMFYAR
;
A
#
# COMPACT_ATOMS: atom_id res chain seq x y z
N MET A 1 11.95 16.74 -27.40
CA MET A 1 11.88 15.28 -27.63
C MET A 1 12.05 14.63 -26.27
N ARG A 2 11.22 13.67 -25.86
CA ARG A 2 11.42 12.96 -24.58
C ARG A 2 12.52 11.92 -24.79
N GLU A 3 13.59 11.98 -24.00
CA GLU A 3 14.56 10.88 -23.92
C GLU A 3 14.07 9.87 -22.90
N TYR A 4 14.02 8.59 -23.32
CA TYR A 4 13.64 7.48 -22.44
C TYR A 4 14.91 6.76 -22.00
N SER A 5 15.01 6.45 -20.69
CA SER A 5 16.07 5.58 -20.20
C SER A 5 15.97 4.22 -20.90
N LYS A 6 17.12 3.67 -21.27
CA LYS A 6 17.27 2.31 -21.81
C LYS A 6 17.93 1.36 -20.82
N ASP A 7 18.43 1.90 -19.72
CA ASP A 7 19.10 1.16 -18.66
C ASP A 7 18.25 1.32 -17.39
N TYR A 8 17.27 0.44 -17.25
CA TYR A 8 16.43 0.33 -16.07
C TYR A 8 16.09 -1.14 -15.81
N THR A 9 15.91 -1.46 -14.55
CA THR A 9 15.46 -2.77 -14.08
C THR A 9 13.94 -2.87 -14.16
N ILE A 10 13.41 -4.10 -14.17
CA ILE A 10 11.95 -4.32 -14.10
C ILE A 10 11.36 -3.73 -12.82
N ASP A 11 12.10 -3.76 -11.72
CA ASP A 11 11.66 -3.19 -10.44
C ASP A 11 11.50 -1.68 -10.52
N GLU A 12 12.42 -0.97 -11.17
CA GLU A 12 12.30 0.47 -11.42
C GLU A 12 11.13 0.80 -12.34
N LEU A 13 10.93 0.01 -13.40
CA LEU A 13 9.78 0.18 -14.28
C LEU A 13 8.47 0.03 -13.50
N MET A 14 8.32 -1.05 -12.74
CA MET A 14 7.12 -1.31 -11.92
C MET A 14 6.91 -0.21 -10.87
N THR A 15 7.99 0.23 -10.21
CA THR A 15 7.95 1.33 -9.23
C THR A 15 7.44 2.62 -9.86
N VAL A 16 7.94 2.97 -11.06
CA VAL A 16 7.48 4.17 -11.79
C VAL A 16 6.03 4.03 -12.24
N LEU A 17 5.61 2.86 -12.69
CA LEU A 17 4.23 2.61 -13.10
C LEU A 17 3.26 2.74 -11.92
N MET A 18 3.57 2.12 -10.77
CA MET A 18 2.77 2.27 -9.55
C MET A 18 2.75 3.72 -9.05
N ALA A 19 3.89 4.42 -9.10
CA ALA A 19 3.97 5.82 -8.67
C ALA A 19 3.04 6.72 -9.49
N ARG A 20 2.88 6.45 -10.78
CA ARG A 20 1.99 7.23 -11.68
C ARG A 20 0.50 7.07 -11.39
N GLU A 21 0.11 6.01 -10.69
CA GLU A 21 -1.30 5.82 -10.29
C GLU A 21 -1.68 6.73 -9.11
N VAL A 22 -0.71 7.20 -8.34
CA VAL A 22 -0.92 8.09 -7.19
C VAL A 22 -1.36 9.47 -7.67
N LYS A 23 -2.41 9.99 -7.03
CA LYS A 23 -2.85 11.39 -7.18
C LYS A 23 -2.35 12.20 -6.00
N ASN A 24 -2.17 13.51 -6.21
CA ASN A 24 -1.73 14.43 -5.17
C ASN A 24 -2.69 14.51 -3.96
N THR A 25 -3.94 14.08 -4.12
CA THR A 25 -4.97 14.05 -3.08
C THR A 25 -5.09 12.69 -2.38
N ASP A 26 -4.30 11.69 -2.77
CA ASP A 26 -4.46 10.33 -2.28
C ASP A 26 -3.89 10.16 -0.87
N VAL A 27 -4.57 9.32 -0.09
CA VAL A 27 -4.06 8.69 1.11
C VAL A 27 -3.42 7.36 0.69
N MET A 28 -2.10 7.30 0.72
CA MET A 28 -1.29 6.16 0.29
C MET A 28 -1.18 5.14 1.43
N ILE A 29 -1.85 3.99 1.29
CA ILE A 29 -1.88 2.94 2.31
C ILE A 29 -0.60 2.09 2.22
N VAL A 30 0.29 2.26 3.18
CA VAL A 30 1.55 1.49 3.24
C VAL A 30 1.31 0.19 4.00
N GLY A 31 1.09 -0.88 3.24
CA GLY A 31 0.90 -2.24 3.75
C GLY A 31 2.15 -2.90 4.36
N VAL A 32 1.97 -4.12 4.87
CA VAL A 32 3.08 -4.92 5.44
C VAL A 32 3.88 -5.60 4.32
N ALA A 33 5.21 -5.51 4.40
CA ALA A 33 6.15 -6.21 3.51
C ALA A 33 5.98 -5.90 2.01
N THR A 34 5.68 -4.64 1.66
CA THR A 34 5.53 -4.15 0.28
C THR A 34 6.59 -3.06 -0.07
N PRO A 35 7.90 -3.38 -0.05
CA PRO A 35 8.95 -2.38 -0.23
C PRO A 35 8.91 -1.66 -1.59
N MET A 36 8.47 -2.34 -2.66
CA MET A 36 8.33 -1.73 -3.98
C MET A 36 7.18 -0.72 -4.04
N VAL A 37 6.07 -0.99 -3.34
CA VAL A 37 4.94 -0.06 -3.20
C VAL A 37 5.39 1.17 -2.42
N TRP A 38 6.14 0.96 -1.34
CA TRP A 38 6.71 2.07 -0.58
C TRP A 38 7.67 2.92 -1.42
N ALA A 39 8.54 2.31 -2.22
CA ALA A 39 9.39 3.04 -3.16
C ALA A 39 8.55 3.85 -4.16
N ALA A 40 7.45 3.30 -4.68
CA ALA A 40 6.56 3.98 -5.61
C ALA A 40 5.84 5.18 -4.97
N PHE A 41 5.30 5.01 -3.76
CA PHE A 41 4.69 6.10 -3.00
C PHE A 41 5.69 7.18 -2.64
N THR A 42 6.90 6.81 -2.21
CA THR A 42 7.98 7.77 -1.98
C THR A 42 8.34 8.53 -3.25
N LEU A 43 8.47 7.83 -4.38
CA LEU A 43 8.73 8.46 -5.67
C LEU A 43 7.60 9.44 -6.06
N ALA A 44 6.34 9.04 -5.92
CA ALA A 44 5.20 9.92 -6.20
C ALA A 44 5.22 11.17 -5.33
N LYS A 45 5.40 10.99 -4.01
CA LYS A 45 5.48 12.06 -3.01
C LYS A 45 6.57 13.09 -3.30
N VAL A 46 7.77 12.64 -3.70
CA VAL A 46 8.90 13.54 -3.99
C VAL A 46 8.89 14.08 -5.42
N THR A 47 7.90 13.74 -6.25
CA THR A 47 7.81 14.20 -7.65
C THR A 47 6.54 14.99 -7.93
N HIS A 48 5.40 14.32 -8.07
CA HIS A 48 4.17 14.89 -8.62
C HIS A 48 3.00 14.89 -7.64
N ALA A 49 3.14 14.22 -6.50
CA ALA A 49 2.12 14.10 -5.47
C ALA A 49 2.61 14.58 -4.08
N PRO A 50 3.19 15.78 -3.95
CA PRO A 50 3.75 16.28 -2.68
C PRO A 50 2.75 16.41 -1.53
N ASP A 51 1.46 16.48 -1.79
CA ASP A 51 0.40 16.61 -0.77
C ASP A 51 -0.21 15.25 -0.37
N ALA A 52 0.07 14.18 -1.11
CA ALA A 52 -0.47 12.83 -0.82
C ALA A 52 0.03 12.31 0.54
N ILE A 53 -0.83 11.77 1.38
CA ILE A 53 -0.47 11.46 2.79
C ILE A 53 -0.18 9.98 2.93
N TYR A 54 0.88 9.59 3.63
CA TYR A 54 1.08 8.18 3.98
C TYR A 54 0.15 7.80 5.12
N HIS A 55 -0.53 6.68 4.98
CA HIS A 55 -1.16 5.98 6.08
C HIS A 55 -0.46 4.64 6.30
N TYR A 56 0.33 4.56 7.36
CA TYR A 56 1.02 3.32 7.74
C TYR A 56 0.08 2.49 8.61
N ILE A 57 -0.34 1.33 8.11
CA ILE A 57 -1.17 0.39 8.89
C ILE A 57 -0.42 -0.18 10.09
N MET A 58 0.92 -0.25 10.00
CA MET A 58 1.81 -0.58 11.10
C MET A 58 1.87 0.61 12.06
N GLY A 59 1.11 0.51 13.15
CA GLY A 59 0.96 1.59 14.14
C GLY A 59 -0.22 2.54 13.87
N ASN A 60 -0.95 2.37 12.76
CA ASN A 60 -2.09 3.21 12.34
C ASN A 60 -1.78 4.71 12.44
N THR A 61 -0.82 5.17 11.62
CA THR A 61 -0.33 6.54 11.69
C THR A 61 -0.39 7.25 10.35
N PHE A 62 -0.76 8.53 10.39
CA PHE A 62 -0.61 9.43 9.25
C PHE A 62 0.73 10.16 9.31
N VAL A 63 1.43 10.18 8.18
CA VAL A 63 2.74 10.81 8.05
C VAL A 63 2.79 11.63 6.76
N PHE A 64 3.31 12.85 6.83
CA PHE A 64 3.48 13.72 5.67
C PHE A 64 4.87 13.61 5.03
N GLU A 65 5.91 13.41 5.84
CA GLU A 65 7.29 13.42 5.36
C GLU A 65 7.64 12.11 4.62
N PRO A 66 8.24 12.17 3.42
CA PRO A 66 8.78 10.98 2.77
C PRO A 66 9.94 10.38 3.57
N ARG A 67 10.17 9.08 3.41
CA ARG A 67 11.21 8.34 4.14
C ARG A 67 11.96 7.39 3.21
N GLN A 68 13.20 7.11 3.59
CA GLN A 68 13.96 6.03 2.98
C GLN A 68 13.24 4.70 3.23
N VAL A 69 13.07 3.91 2.17
CA VAL A 69 12.56 2.54 2.26
C VAL A 69 13.58 1.71 3.05
N SER A 70 13.16 1.19 4.21
CA SER A 70 14.00 0.37 5.08
C SER A 70 13.19 -0.70 5.79
N LEU A 71 13.65 -1.95 5.71
CA LEU A 71 13.08 -3.06 6.48
C LEU A 71 13.39 -2.95 7.98
N LEU A 72 14.45 -2.23 8.36
CA LEU A 72 14.88 -2.09 9.75
C LEU A 72 14.19 -0.93 10.47
N TYR A 73 13.87 0.15 9.76
CA TYR A 73 13.38 1.40 10.35
C TYR A 73 11.90 1.67 10.10
N LEU A 74 11.16 0.70 9.55
CA LEU A 74 9.74 0.84 9.21
C LEU A 74 8.89 1.28 10.40
N GLU A 75 9.16 0.75 11.60
CA GLU A 75 8.39 1.07 12.82
C GLU A 75 8.72 2.44 13.43
N MET A 76 9.86 3.04 13.04
CA MET A 76 10.24 4.41 13.47
C MET A 76 9.36 5.50 12.84
N ASN A 77 8.41 5.14 11.99
CA ASN A 77 7.42 6.07 11.45
C ASN A 77 6.49 6.60 12.55
N THR A 78 6.23 5.81 13.60
CA THR A 78 5.41 6.21 14.75
C THR A 78 5.93 7.45 15.46
N ALA A 79 7.25 7.63 15.56
CA ALA A 79 7.87 8.79 16.20
C ALA A 79 7.66 10.12 15.44
N ARG A 80 7.21 10.07 14.18
CA ARG A 80 6.85 11.27 13.40
C ARG A 80 5.42 11.21 12.89
N ALA A 81 4.59 10.43 13.55
CA ALA A 81 3.16 10.42 13.30
C ALA A 81 2.62 11.83 13.52
N TYR A 82 1.95 12.37 12.52
CA TYR A 82 1.16 13.58 12.68
C TYR A 82 -0.11 13.29 13.50
N ARG A 83 -0.71 12.12 13.25
CA ARG A 83 -1.88 11.62 13.95
C ARG A 83 -1.81 10.10 14.08
N PHE A 84 -2.20 9.61 15.25
CA PHE A 84 -2.56 8.22 15.48
C PHE A 84 -4.05 8.02 15.20
N GLN A 85 -4.39 6.87 14.64
CA GLN A 85 -5.75 6.45 14.41
C GLN A 85 -5.96 5.08 15.07
N ASN A 86 -7.11 4.85 15.69
CA ASN A 86 -7.44 3.52 16.16
C ASN A 86 -8.11 2.70 15.03
N SER A 87 -8.11 1.37 15.16
CA SER A 87 -8.65 0.50 14.11
C SER A 87 -10.12 0.77 13.79
N GLY A 88 -10.93 1.17 14.77
CA GLY A 88 -12.35 1.48 14.56
C GLY A 88 -12.55 2.77 13.77
N GLU A 89 -11.80 3.85 14.09
CA GLU A 89 -11.80 5.06 13.28
C GLU A 89 -11.36 4.75 11.84
N CYS A 90 -10.35 3.89 11.67
CA CYS A 90 -9.90 3.50 10.34
C CYS A 90 -11.02 2.80 9.58
N THR A 91 -11.52 1.69 10.09
CA THR A 91 -12.45 0.81 9.36
C THR A 91 -13.86 1.36 9.26
N LEU A 92 -14.33 2.15 10.22
CA LEU A 92 -15.70 2.64 10.26
C LEU A 92 -15.84 4.10 9.81
N GLU A 93 -14.77 4.89 9.78
CA GLU A 93 -14.85 6.32 9.39
C GLU A 93 -13.99 6.63 8.17
N SER A 94 -12.68 6.32 8.20
CA SER A 94 -11.78 6.67 7.09
C SER A 94 -12.02 5.80 5.86
N LEU A 95 -12.09 4.47 6.02
CA LEU A 95 -12.26 3.52 4.92
C LEU A 95 -13.55 3.75 4.12
N PRO A 96 -14.72 3.93 4.74
CA PRO A 96 -15.94 4.17 3.98
C PRO A 96 -16.11 5.64 3.53
N SER A 97 -15.14 6.53 3.79
CA SER A 97 -15.28 7.94 3.46
C SER A 97 -15.34 8.19 1.96
N ASP A 98 -16.37 8.92 1.52
CA ASP A 98 -16.55 9.38 0.14
C ASP A 98 -15.61 10.56 -0.24
N LYS A 99 -14.98 11.18 0.76
CA LYS A 99 -14.08 12.33 0.57
C LYS A 99 -12.62 11.90 0.46
N LEU A 100 -12.24 10.87 1.19
CA LEU A 100 -10.86 10.37 1.17
C LEU A 100 -10.68 9.50 -0.06
N THR A 101 -9.76 9.90 -0.93
CA THR A 101 -9.28 9.00 -1.97
C THR A 101 -8.12 8.22 -1.39
N THR A 102 -8.23 6.90 -1.31
CA THR A 102 -7.13 6.03 -0.90
C THR A 102 -6.58 5.28 -2.11
N ILE A 103 -5.33 4.85 -2.00
CA ILE A 103 -4.72 3.92 -2.94
C ILE A 103 -3.92 2.88 -2.17
N GLU A 104 -4.11 1.61 -2.52
CA GLU A 104 -3.36 0.50 -1.95
C GLU A 104 -3.02 -0.54 -3.02
N PHE A 105 -1.80 -1.09 -2.93
CA PHE A 105 -1.36 -2.17 -3.81
C PHE A 105 -1.25 -3.47 -3.02
N PHE A 106 -2.02 -4.48 -3.43
CA PHE A 106 -2.00 -5.81 -2.82
C PHE A 106 -1.08 -6.78 -3.56
N ARG A 107 -0.51 -7.72 -2.80
CA ARG A 107 0.27 -8.84 -3.34
C ARG A 107 -0.22 -10.18 -2.76
N PRO A 108 -1.42 -10.64 -3.16
CA PRO A 108 -1.92 -11.95 -2.74
C PRO A 108 -1.09 -13.08 -3.37
N ALA A 109 -1.15 -14.28 -2.78
CA ALA A 109 -0.46 -15.44 -3.33
C ALA A 109 -1.12 -15.98 -4.60
N GLN A 110 -2.44 -15.85 -4.72
CA GLN A 110 -3.21 -16.22 -5.91
C GLN A 110 -4.22 -15.13 -6.22
N ILE A 111 -4.44 -14.92 -7.52
CA ILE A 111 -5.49 -14.05 -8.06
C ILE A 111 -6.13 -14.78 -9.24
N ASP A 112 -7.47 -14.72 -9.36
CA ASP A 112 -8.19 -15.26 -10.51
C ASP A 112 -8.56 -14.17 -11.53
N GLN A 113 -9.18 -14.58 -12.64
CA GLN A 113 -9.57 -13.67 -13.72
C GLN A 113 -10.64 -12.62 -13.33
N TYR A 114 -11.33 -12.81 -12.21
CA TYR A 114 -12.35 -11.90 -11.69
C TYR A 114 -11.79 -10.97 -10.60
N GLY A 115 -10.51 -11.11 -10.24
CA GLY A 115 -9.88 -10.34 -9.18
C GLY A 115 -10.08 -10.94 -7.79
N ASN A 116 -10.64 -12.14 -7.65
CA ASN A 116 -10.70 -12.80 -6.35
C ASN A 116 -9.28 -13.18 -5.94
N THR A 117 -8.96 -12.98 -4.66
CA THR A 117 -7.61 -13.21 -4.14
C THR A 117 -7.60 -14.29 -3.07
N ASN A 118 -6.48 -15.01 -2.99
CA ASN A 118 -6.21 -15.93 -1.89
C ASN A 118 -4.82 -15.67 -1.32
N ASN A 119 -4.79 -15.37 -0.02
CA ASN A 119 -3.56 -15.23 0.75
C ASN A 119 -3.61 -16.01 2.07
N ILE A 120 -4.45 -17.05 2.13
CA ILE A 120 -4.77 -17.76 3.37
C ILE A 120 -4.23 -19.20 3.36
N CYS A 121 -4.61 -19.98 2.35
CA CYS A 121 -4.29 -21.41 2.28
C CYS A 121 -4.19 -21.87 0.82
N ILE A 122 -3.15 -22.63 0.47
CA ILE A 122 -3.11 -23.39 -0.78
C ILE A 122 -3.35 -24.87 -0.45
N GLY A 123 -4.39 -25.46 -1.04
CA GLY A 123 -4.83 -26.83 -0.78
C GLY A 123 -6.11 -26.89 0.07
N ASP A 124 -6.36 -28.05 0.69
CA ASP A 124 -7.51 -28.24 1.58
C ASP A 124 -7.39 -27.38 2.85
N TRP A 125 -8.49 -26.81 3.33
CA TRP A 125 -8.48 -25.95 4.52
C TRP A 125 -8.13 -26.69 5.81
N ASN A 126 -8.66 -27.90 6.00
CA ASN A 126 -8.46 -28.69 7.21
C ASN A 126 -7.09 -29.37 7.23
N ASN A 127 -6.46 -29.55 6.07
CA ASN A 127 -5.11 -30.07 5.92
C ASN A 127 -4.32 -29.27 4.85
N PRO A 128 -3.87 -28.03 5.19
CA PRO A 128 -3.27 -27.11 4.24
C PRO A 128 -1.94 -27.64 3.71
N LYS A 129 -1.76 -27.62 2.37
CA LYS A 129 -0.44 -27.90 1.76
C LYS A 129 0.53 -26.77 2.03
N ILE A 130 0.05 -25.51 1.94
CA ILE A 130 0.81 -24.30 2.31
C ILE A 130 -0.12 -23.38 3.09
N ARG A 131 0.28 -23.05 4.33
CA ARG A 131 -0.37 -21.99 5.12
C ARG A 131 0.28 -20.65 4.80
N LEU A 132 -0.53 -19.67 4.43
CA LEU A 132 -0.08 -18.33 4.07
C LEU A 132 -0.31 -17.34 5.23
N PRO A 133 0.29 -16.12 5.17
CA PRO A 133 0.22 -15.15 6.26
C PRO A 133 -1.21 -14.71 6.65
N GLY A 134 -2.19 -14.88 5.76
CA GLY A 134 -3.59 -14.49 6.00
C GLY A 134 -4.02 -13.27 5.19
N ALA A 135 -5.29 -12.90 5.33
CA ALA A 135 -5.89 -11.82 4.53
C ALA A 135 -5.44 -10.41 4.97
N ALA A 136 -5.04 -10.22 6.23
CA ALA A 136 -4.75 -8.90 6.80
C ALA A 136 -5.89 -7.91 6.45
N GLY A 137 -5.57 -6.70 6.00
CA GLY A 137 -6.58 -5.70 5.60
C GLY A 137 -7.18 -5.90 4.20
N ILE A 138 -6.75 -6.89 3.41
CA ILE A 138 -7.14 -6.98 1.98
C ILE A 138 -8.66 -6.94 1.80
N PHE A 139 -9.41 -7.66 2.64
CA PHE A 139 -10.88 -7.67 2.57
C PHE A 139 -11.52 -6.35 3.01
N ASP A 140 -10.89 -5.61 3.93
CA ASP A 140 -11.40 -4.31 4.37
C ASP A 140 -11.29 -3.29 3.23
N PHE A 141 -10.12 -3.18 2.60
CA PHE A 141 -9.86 -2.16 1.59
C PHE A 141 -10.46 -2.49 0.21
N SER A 142 -10.42 -3.75 -0.22
CA SER A 142 -10.92 -4.15 -1.55
C SER A 142 -12.43 -3.97 -1.74
N MET A 143 -13.21 -3.82 -0.65
CA MET A 143 -14.66 -3.64 -0.73
C MET A 143 -15.09 -2.17 -0.89
N PHE A 144 -14.27 -1.21 -0.46
CA PHE A 144 -14.66 0.21 -0.43
C PHE A 144 -14.09 1.02 -1.59
N TYR A 145 -12.97 0.61 -2.17
CA TYR A 145 -12.23 1.46 -3.09
C TYR A 145 -12.05 0.86 -4.48
N ALA A 146 -12.13 1.74 -5.47
CA ALA A 146 -11.92 1.39 -6.87
C ALA A 146 -10.43 1.35 -7.28
N ARG A 147 -9.53 1.85 -6.42
CA ARG A 147 -8.09 2.03 -6.70
C ARG A 147 -7.27 1.80 -5.44
#